data_AF-A0A9P9U0P1-F1
#
_entry.id   AF-A0A9P9U0P1-F1
#
_cell.length_a   1.000
_cell.length_b   1.000
_cell.length_c   1.000
_cell.angle_alpha   90.00
_cell.angle_beta   90.00
_cell.angle_gamma   90.00
#
_symmetry.space_group_name_H-M   'P 1'
#
loop_
_entity.id
_entity.type
_entity.pdbx_description
1 polymer ?
#
loop_
_entity_poly.entity_id
_entity_poly.type
_entity_poly.pdbx_seq_one_letter_code
_entity_poly.pdbx_strand_id
1 'polypeptide(L)'
;MAATFPPSWTLTPSARLEIFTTKILPAELQPCLPSPSTTTEDTTNFNLRRRRRRPLAILIVGQTGAGKTRLAPLLLRAMTTSHPSHAPPPAHLIADTYKTYHPFYSACLSQFPPAQASVLAGLDARLWLQMVCQHAAEHKIDVLVESACRHPDDFRKLAEIFHKGGYVTKVAILAVPEALSRLGCLVRYWNKLPEAGSRGLPVRLTPRRVHDESYRGLREAARWVDDDEGEAVDAVVVVRRGNLVGYGNERVELDDGGRKWVKEPGALRALEIERARKLSEEEKRIVEEDLEVLRRVGDPKVDEEVEAIQTLVDGIGVGFLGTFSDLEPLDADEFVRSGLEER
;
A
#
# COMPACT_ATOMS: atom_id res chain seq x y z
N MET A 1 -23.38 -17.40 -2.56
CA MET A 1 -23.81 -17.45 -1.15
C MET A 1 -22.75 -16.77 -0.30
N ALA A 2 -23.12 -15.90 0.64
CA ALA A 2 -22.16 -15.39 1.62
C ALA A 2 -21.68 -16.58 2.47
N ALA A 3 -20.36 -16.79 2.57
CA ALA A 3 -19.86 -17.86 3.42
C ALA A 3 -20.23 -17.54 4.87
N THR A 4 -21.00 -18.44 5.47
CA THR A 4 -21.36 -18.39 6.88
C THR A 4 -20.35 -19.29 7.60
N PHE A 5 -19.36 -18.68 8.23
CA PHE A 5 -18.41 -19.40 9.07
C PHE A 5 -19.05 -19.75 10.42
N PRO A 6 -18.57 -20.79 11.11
CA PRO A 6 -19.00 -21.06 12.48
C PRO A 6 -18.84 -19.81 13.35
N PRO A 7 -19.81 -19.46 14.22
CA PRO A 7 -19.69 -18.29 15.10
C PRO A 7 -18.44 -18.34 15.99
N SER A 8 -18.01 -19.55 16.37
CA SER A 8 -16.77 -19.79 17.13
C SER A 8 -15.50 -19.37 16.40
N TRP A 9 -15.56 -19.11 15.10
CA TRP A 9 -14.41 -18.65 14.31
C TRP A 9 -14.24 -17.13 14.33
N THR A 10 -15.19 -16.39 14.90
CA THR A 10 -15.08 -14.93 15.06
C THR A 10 -14.28 -14.61 16.31
N LEU A 11 -13.24 -13.78 16.17
CA LEU A 11 -12.37 -13.43 17.29
C LEU A 11 -12.97 -12.34 18.19
N THR A 12 -12.95 -12.61 19.50
CA THR A 12 -13.25 -11.60 20.52
C THR A 12 -12.17 -10.51 20.53
N PRO A 13 -12.47 -9.31 21.06
CA PRO A 13 -11.46 -8.27 21.22
C PRO A 13 -10.23 -8.74 22.01
N SER A 14 -10.43 -9.51 23.08
CA SER A 14 -9.32 -10.05 23.90
C SER A 14 -8.46 -11.04 23.12
N ALA A 15 -9.05 -11.95 22.34
CA ALA A 15 -8.30 -12.89 21.51
C ALA A 15 -7.50 -12.17 20.41
N ARG A 16 -8.08 -11.13 19.80
CA ARG A 16 -7.36 -10.26 18.86
C ARG A 16 -6.16 -9.59 19.51
N LEU A 17 -6.33 -9.05 20.72
CA LEU A 17 -5.26 -8.39 21.47
C LEU A 17 -4.15 -9.38 21.83
N GLU A 18 -4.49 -10.56 22.32
CA GLU A 18 -3.51 -11.61 22.65
C GLU A 18 -2.68 -12.01 21.44
N ILE A 19 -3.31 -12.28 20.28
CA ILE A 19 -2.61 -12.61 19.04
C ILE A 19 -1.70 -11.46 18.59
N PHE A 20 -2.19 -10.22 18.69
CA PHE A 20 -1.40 -9.05 18.38
C PHE A 20 -0.15 -8.97 19.25
N THR A 21 -0.29 -9.02 20.58
CA THR A 21 0.82 -8.84 21.52
C THR A 21 1.82 -9.99 21.47
N THR A 22 1.36 -11.22 21.28
CA THR A 22 2.21 -12.42 21.38
C THR A 22 2.82 -12.86 20.05
N LYS A 23 2.23 -12.47 18.91
CA LYS A 23 2.67 -12.96 17.58
C LYS A 23 3.02 -11.84 16.61
N ILE A 24 2.09 -10.91 16.38
CA ILE A 24 2.24 -9.91 15.31
C ILE A 24 3.24 -8.83 15.70
N LEU A 25 3.09 -8.27 16.91
CA LEU A 25 3.94 -7.19 17.39
C LEU A 25 5.43 -7.59 17.43
N PRO A 26 5.82 -8.75 18.01
CA PRO A 26 7.21 -9.20 17.96
C PRO A 26 7.72 -9.43 16.53
N ALA A 27 6.90 -9.99 15.63
CA ALA A 27 7.32 -10.28 14.26
C ALA A 27 7.56 -9.01 13.42
N GLU A 28 6.77 -7.95 13.63
CA GLU A 28 6.78 -6.77 12.76
C GLU A 28 7.63 -5.62 13.31
N LEU A 29 7.64 -5.38 14.63
CA LEU A 29 8.28 -4.18 15.19
C LEU A 29 9.55 -4.47 16.01
N GLN A 30 9.74 -5.68 16.54
CA GLN A 30 10.98 -6.02 17.25
C GLN A 30 12.24 -5.88 16.39
N PRO A 31 12.24 -6.21 15.08
CA PRO A 31 13.38 -5.97 14.20
C PRO A 31 13.73 -4.47 14.02
N CYS A 32 12.77 -3.57 14.30
CA CYS A 32 12.91 -2.13 14.20
C CYS A 32 13.32 -1.48 15.53
N LEU A 33 13.52 -2.27 16.59
CA LEU A 33 13.93 -1.79 17.91
C LEU A 33 15.41 -2.16 18.17
N PRO A 34 16.12 -1.38 19.02
CA PRO A 34 17.46 -1.74 19.44
C PRO A 34 17.51 -3.13 20.07
N SER A 35 18.57 -3.89 19.81
CA SER A 35 18.78 -5.19 20.45
C SER A 35 18.78 -5.03 21.97
N PRO A 36 18.14 -5.95 22.74
CA PRO A 36 18.17 -5.91 24.21
C PRO A 36 19.58 -6.04 24.81
N SER A 37 20.59 -6.38 24.02
CA SER A 37 22.02 -6.38 24.41
C SER A 37 22.70 -5.01 24.33
N THR A 38 22.00 -3.95 23.90
CA THR A 38 22.55 -2.57 23.95
C THR A 38 22.65 -2.08 25.39
N THR A 39 23.71 -1.32 25.70
CA THR A 39 23.93 -0.78 27.04
C THR A 39 22.83 0.23 27.39
N THR A 40 22.56 0.42 28.68
CA THR A 40 21.54 1.36 29.17
C THR A 40 21.80 2.80 28.71
N GLU A 41 23.07 3.19 28.53
CA GLU A 41 23.49 4.49 27.99
C GLU A 41 23.23 4.59 26.48
N ASP A 42 23.46 3.53 25.71
CA ASP A 42 23.15 3.50 24.28
C ASP A 42 21.63 3.54 24.04
N THR A 43 20.85 2.79 24.83
CA THR A 43 19.38 2.79 24.73
C THR A 43 18.77 4.13 25.11
N THR A 44 19.31 4.81 26.14
CA THR A 44 18.83 6.14 26.53
C THR A 44 19.18 7.21 25.49
N ASN A 45 20.41 7.21 24.96
CA ASN A 45 20.80 8.09 23.87
C ASN A 45 19.99 7.83 22.59
N PHE A 46 19.74 6.56 22.26
CA PHE A 46 18.89 6.16 21.14
C PHE A 46 17.46 6.71 21.29
N ASN A 47 16.84 6.51 22.44
CA ASN A 47 15.49 7.01 22.72
C ASN A 47 15.43 8.55 22.71
N LEU A 48 16.48 9.23 23.20
CA LEU A 48 16.55 10.69 23.19
C LEU A 48 16.65 11.23 21.75
N ARG A 49 17.51 10.63 20.91
CA ARG A 49 17.61 10.96 19.47
C ARG A 49 16.30 10.71 18.74
N ARG A 50 15.61 9.60 19.05
CA ARG A 50 14.32 9.25 18.46
C ARG A 50 13.22 10.24 18.85
N ARG A 51 13.23 10.74 20.10
CA ARG A 51 12.27 11.76 20.57
C ARG A 51 12.47 13.13 19.95
N ARG A 52 13.70 13.47 19.54
CA ARG A 52 14.03 14.76 18.90
C ARG A 52 13.75 14.79 17.40
N ARG A 53 13.53 13.62 16.78
CA ARG A 53 13.28 13.49 15.34
C ARG A 53 11.79 13.48 15.04
N ARG A 54 11.42 14.03 13.88
CA ARG A 54 10.11 13.78 13.27
C ARG A 54 10.18 12.43 12.54
N PRO A 55 9.45 11.39 13.00
CA PRO A 55 9.44 10.11 12.31
C PRO A 55 8.67 10.19 10.98
N LEU A 56 8.98 9.29 10.05
CA LEU A 56 8.42 9.25 8.70
C LEU A 56 7.43 8.09 8.55
N ALA A 57 6.26 8.39 8.00
CA ALA A 57 5.30 7.39 7.57
C ALA A 57 5.04 7.55 6.08
N ILE A 58 5.33 6.51 5.30
CA ILE A 58 4.96 6.46 3.88
C ILE A 58 3.83 5.45 3.69
N LEU A 59 2.71 5.89 3.16
CA LEU A 59 1.56 5.07 2.79
C LEU A 59 1.57 4.86 1.27
N ILE A 60 1.95 3.66 0.82
CA ILE A 60 1.78 3.27 -0.58
C ILE A 60 0.36 2.80 -0.79
N VAL A 61 -0.39 3.50 -1.64
CA VAL A 61 -1.77 3.19 -1.96
C VAL A 61 -1.93 2.89 -3.43
N GLY A 62 -2.71 1.86 -3.75
CA GLY A 62 -2.92 1.43 -5.13
C GLY A 62 -3.76 0.17 -5.16
N GLN A 63 -4.61 -0.02 -6.16
CA GLN A 63 -5.44 -1.21 -6.23
C GLN A 63 -4.61 -2.51 -6.26
N THR A 64 -5.25 -3.65 -6.01
CA THR A 64 -4.59 -4.96 -6.19
C THR A 64 -4.09 -5.09 -7.64
N GLY A 65 -2.88 -5.61 -7.83
CA GLY A 65 -2.26 -5.70 -9.16
C GLY A 65 -1.69 -4.39 -9.72
N ALA A 66 -1.80 -3.24 -9.02
CA ALA A 66 -1.17 -1.99 -9.47
C ALA A 66 0.37 -2.07 -9.52
N GLY A 67 0.98 -2.92 -8.67
CA GLY A 67 2.44 -3.10 -8.63
C GLY A 67 3.13 -2.47 -7.43
N LYS A 68 2.42 -2.27 -6.31
CA LYS A 68 2.98 -1.70 -5.06
C LYS A 68 4.28 -2.38 -4.61
N THR A 69 4.37 -3.71 -4.77
CA THR A 69 5.56 -4.52 -4.44
C THR A 69 6.81 -4.14 -5.24
N ARG A 70 6.68 -3.42 -6.37
CA ARG A 70 7.82 -2.86 -7.11
C ARG A 70 8.23 -1.46 -6.64
N LEU A 71 7.31 -0.68 -6.08
CA LEU A 71 7.58 0.64 -5.51
C LEU A 71 8.14 0.54 -4.09
N ALA A 72 7.61 -0.39 -3.29
CA ALA A 72 7.97 -0.54 -1.88
C ALA A 72 9.47 -0.71 -1.62
N PRO A 73 10.22 -1.56 -2.35
CA PRO A 73 11.67 -1.71 -2.14
C PRO A 73 12.46 -0.43 -2.41
N LEU A 74 12.04 0.36 -3.41
CA LEU A 74 12.68 1.63 -3.75
C LEU A 74 12.50 2.64 -2.61
N LEU A 75 11.29 2.76 -2.05
CA LEU A 75 11.01 3.67 -0.93
C LEU A 75 11.65 3.17 0.37
N LEU A 76 11.63 1.87 0.67
CA LEU A 76 12.32 1.30 1.84
C LEU A 76 13.82 1.56 1.79
N ARG A 77 14.44 1.40 0.62
CA ARG A 77 15.86 1.69 0.42
C ARG A 77 16.14 3.16 0.72
N ALA A 78 15.38 4.08 0.13
CA ALA A 78 15.54 5.52 0.38
C ALA A 78 15.33 5.88 1.85
N MET A 79 14.32 5.31 2.52
CA MET A 79 14.10 5.47 3.96
C MET A 79 15.28 4.95 4.80
N THR A 80 16.02 3.95 4.32
CA THR A 80 17.18 3.40 5.04
C THR A 80 18.45 4.20 4.77
N THR A 81 18.67 4.66 3.54
CA THR A 81 19.91 5.34 3.11
C THR A 81 19.91 6.83 3.35
N SER A 82 18.75 7.47 3.17
CA SER A 82 18.61 8.93 3.16
C SER A 82 18.03 9.47 4.46
N HIS A 83 17.61 8.60 5.38
CA HIS A 83 17.11 9.06 6.67
C HIS A 83 18.26 9.49 7.59
N PRO A 84 18.23 10.71 8.17
CA PRO A 84 19.42 11.32 8.80
C PRO A 84 19.96 10.63 10.07
N SER A 85 19.44 9.47 10.51
CA SER A 85 19.68 8.92 11.87
C SER A 85 20.66 7.79 12.02
N HIS A 86 21.02 7.03 10.99
CA HIS A 86 21.39 5.63 11.23
C HIS A 86 20.34 4.93 12.11
N ALA A 87 19.05 5.16 11.80
CA ALA A 87 17.95 4.54 12.54
C ALA A 87 17.91 3.03 12.23
N PRO A 88 17.32 2.21 13.13
CA PRO A 88 16.90 0.87 12.76
C PRO A 88 16.01 0.90 11.51
N PRO A 89 15.96 -0.20 10.74
CA PRO A 89 15.20 -0.24 9.50
C PRO A 89 13.73 0.11 9.74
N PRO A 90 13.06 0.80 8.79
CA PRO A 90 11.65 1.11 8.89
C PRO A 90 10.81 -0.18 8.92
N ALA A 91 9.66 -0.13 9.59
CA ALA A 91 8.72 -1.24 9.58
C ALA A 91 7.96 -1.30 8.25
N HIS A 92 7.97 -2.45 7.58
CA HIS A 92 7.24 -2.67 6.32
C HIS A 92 5.95 -3.46 6.56
N LEU A 93 4.84 -2.76 6.60
CA LEU A 93 3.55 -3.29 7.08
C LEU A 93 2.57 -3.55 5.93
N ILE A 94 2.02 -4.76 5.89
CA ILE A 94 1.08 -5.19 4.84
C ILE A 94 -0.04 -6.01 5.50
N ALA A 95 -1.26 -5.46 5.62
CA ALA A 95 -2.37 -6.16 6.30
C ALA A 95 -2.62 -7.59 5.77
N ASP A 96 -2.40 -7.80 4.47
CA ASP A 96 -2.67 -9.08 3.82
C ASP A 96 -1.87 -10.25 4.44
N THR A 97 -0.66 -9.98 4.93
CA THR A 97 0.20 -10.98 5.60
C THR A 97 -0.36 -11.39 6.96
N TYR A 98 -1.17 -10.54 7.59
CA TYR A 98 -1.69 -10.80 8.93
C TYR A 98 -2.82 -11.82 8.96
N LYS A 99 -3.39 -12.18 7.81
CA LYS A 99 -4.45 -13.18 7.70
C LYS A 99 -4.03 -14.55 8.23
N THR A 100 -2.75 -14.91 8.11
CA THR A 100 -2.22 -16.20 8.59
C THR A 100 -2.20 -16.32 10.11
N TYR A 101 -2.24 -15.20 10.85
CA TYR A 101 -2.35 -15.22 12.31
C TYR A 101 -3.74 -15.59 12.82
N HIS A 102 -4.77 -15.54 11.96
CA HIS A 102 -6.11 -15.95 12.34
C HIS A 102 -6.12 -17.47 12.64
N PRO A 103 -6.51 -17.91 13.85
CA PRO A 103 -6.39 -19.30 14.29
C PRO A 103 -7.07 -20.31 13.37
N PHE A 104 -8.17 -19.91 12.73
CA PHE A 104 -8.94 -20.77 11.81
C PHE A 104 -8.56 -20.58 10.34
N TYR A 105 -7.51 -19.83 10.02
CA TYR A 105 -7.12 -19.56 8.62
C TYR A 105 -6.77 -20.86 7.87
N SER A 106 -5.90 -21.69 8.46
CA SER A 106 -5.50 -22.98 7.87
C SER A 106 -6.67 -23.95 7.76
N ALA A 107 -7.51 -24.04 8.82
CA ALA A 107 -8.72 -24.87 8.80
C ALA A 107 -9.73 -24.41 7.74
N CYS A 108 -9.82 -23.10 7.48
CA CYS A 108 -10.66 -22.57 6.42
C CYS A 108 -10.13 -22.94 5.04
N LEU A 109 -8.81 -22.91 4.83
CA LEU A 109 -8.19 -23.29 3.56
C LEU A 109 -8.37 -24.78 3.23
N SER A 110 -8.44 -25.64 4.24
CA SER A 110 -8.65 -27.08 4.03
C SER A 110 -10.11 -27.45 3.76
N GLN A 111 -11.07 -26.63 4.23
CA GLN A 111 -12.51 -26.94 4.17
C GLN A 111 -13.25 -26.17 3.08
N PHE A 112 -12.71 -25.03 2.62
CA PHE A 112 -13.40 -24.11 1.71
C PHE A 112 -12.47 -23.63 0.58
N PRO A 113 -13.03 -23.12 -0.54
CA PRO A 113 -12.22 -22.49 -1.59
C PRO A 113 -11.30 -21.39 -1.02
N PRO A 114 -10.05 -21.24 -1.51
CA PRO A 114 -9.04 -20.35 -0.89
C PRO A 114 -9.49 -18.89 -0.67
N ALA A 115 -10.37 -18.38 -1.52
CA ALA A 115 -10.94 -17.04 -1.38
C ALA A 115 -11.68 -16.84 -0.04
N GLN A 116 -12.26 -17.89 0.53
CA GLN A 116 -13.02 -17.83 1.78
C GLN A 116 -12.12 -17.56 3.00
N ALA A 117 -10.89 -18.07 3.01
CA ALA A 117 -9.95 -17.78 4.10
C ALA A 117 -9.60 -16.28 4.16
N SER A 118 -9.56 -15.61 3.00
CA SER A 118 -9.40 -14.15 2.93
C SER A 118 -10.64 -13.38 3.41
N VAL A 119 -11.84 -13.94 3.28
CA VAL A 119 -13.07 -13.33 3.81
C VAL A 119 -13.09 -13.47 5.32
N LEU A 120 -12.80 -14.67 5.84
CA LEU A 120 -12.73 -14.97 7.26
C LEU A 120 -11.78 -14.03 8.01
N ALA A 121 -10.51 -14.00 7.61
CA ALA A 121 -9.47 -13.27 8.36
C ALA A 121 -9.35 -11.79 7.97
N GLY A 122 -10.16 -11.31 7.03
CA GLY A 122 -9.99 -9.99 6.43
C GLY A 122 -10.25 -8.82 7.38
N LEU A 123 -11.19 -8.97 8.32
CA LEU A 123 -11.46 -7.94 9.34
C LEU A 123 -10.31 -7.87 10.36
N ASP A 124 -9.93 -9.00 10.94
CA ASP A 124 -8.88 -9.06 11.97
C ASP A 124 -7.54 -8.58 11.44
N ALA A 125 -7.18 -8.94 10.21
CA ALA A 125 -5.97 -8.45 9.53
C ALA A 125 -5.91 -6.92 9.45
N ARG A 126 -7.04 -6.24 9.18
CA ARG A 126 -7.10 -4.76 9.12
C ARG A 126 -7.02 -4.14 10.51
N LEU A 127 -7.69 -4.74 11.50
CA LEU A 127 -7.61 -4.30 12.88
C LEU A 127 -6.19 -4.43 13.43
N TRP A 128 -5.53 -5.55 13.16
CA TRP A 128 -4.12 -5.76 13.54
C TRP A 128 -3.18 -4.77 12.85
N LEU A 129 -3.41 -4.43 11.57
CA LEU A 129 -2.62 -3.36 10.93
C LEU A 129 -2.77 -2.03 11.65
N GLN A 130 -4.00 -1.64 12.04
CA GLN A 130 -4.21 -0.42 12.82
C GLN A 130 -3.49 -0.48 14.17
N MET A 131 -3.55 -1.62 14.87
CA MET A 131 -2.84 -1.80 16.15
C MET A 131 -1.32 -1.72 16.00
N VAL A 132 -0.74 -2.32 14.96
CA VAL A 132 0.71 -2.24 14.69
C VAL A 132 1.10 -0.80 14.36
N CYS A 133 0.32 -0.10 13.54
CA CYS A 133 0.58 1.31 13.20
C CYS A 133 0.52 2.22 14.43
N GLN A 134 -0.47 2.01 15.31
CA GLN A 134 -0.59 2.74 16.57
C GLN A 134 0.63 2.50 17.47
N HIS A 135 1.06 1.25 17.62
CA HIS A 135 2.25 0.92 18.41
C HIS A 135 3.54 1.50 17.81
N ALA A 136 3.68 1.47 16.48
CA ALA A 136 4.79 2.10 15.77
C ALA A 136 4.82 3.61 16.04
N ALA A 137 3.65 4.26 15.99
CA ALA A 137 3.50 5.70 16.24
C ALA A 137 3.89 6.10 17.68
N GLU A 138 3.44 5.33 18.68
CA GLU A 138 3.82 5.50 20.10
C GLU A 138 5.34 5.37 20.29
N HIS A 139 5.97 4.53 19.49
CA HIS A 139 7.41 4.27 19.53
C HIS A 139 8.18 5.04 18.46
N LYS A 140 7.59 6.00 17.74
CA LYS A 140 8.30 6.82 16.74
C LYS A 140 9.16 5.98 15.77
N ILE A 141 8.64 4.82 15.36
CA ILE A 141 9.27 3.93 14.39
C ILE A 141 8.87 4.40 12.99
N ASP A 142 9.83 4.59 12.09
CA ASP A 142 9.53 4.91 10.70
C ASP A 142 8.80 3.75 10.03
N VAL A 143 7.80 4.04 9.20
CA VAL A 143 6.94 3.01 8.61
C VAL A 143 6.77 3.18 7.10
N LEU A 144 6.72 2.05 6.41
CA LEU A 144 6.15 1.93 5.07
C LEU A 144 4.93 1.02 5.15
N VAL A 145 3.75 1.54 4.82
CA VAL A 145 2.50 0.78 4.83
C VAL A 145 2.00 0.60 3.39
N GLU A 146 1.72 -0.64 2.99
CA GLU A 146 1.04 -0.90 1.72
C GLU A 146 -0.47 -1.13 1.92
N SER A 147 -1.29 -0.37 1.20
CA SER A 147 -2.74 -0.51 1.22
C SER A 147 -3.32 -0.66 -0.19
N ALA A 148 -4.31 -1.55 -0.31
CA ALA A 148 -5.10 -1.68 -1.53
C ALA A 148 -6.20 -0.61 -1.67
N CYS A 149 -6.48 0.15 -0.60
CA CYS A 149 -7.59 1.09 -0.51
C CYS A 149 -8.97 0.48 -0.79
N ARG A 150 -9.17 -0.82 -0.51
CA ARG A 150 -10.49 -1.46 -0.58
C ARG A 150 -11.52 -0.80 0.35
N HIS A 151 -11.05 -0.33 1.50
CA HIS A 151 -11.84 0.38 2.50
C HIS A 151 -11.17 1.75 2.75
N PRO A 152 -11.63 2.84 2.10
CA PRO A 152 -11.00 4.16 2.19
C PRO A 152 -10.85 4.66 3.63
N ASP A 153 -11.83 4.39 4.50
CA ASP A 153 -11.77 4.80 5.91
C ASP A 153 -10.60 4.18 6.67
N ASP A 154 -10.13 2.99 6.30
CA ASP A 154 -8.92 2.42 6.92
C ASP A 154 -7.70 3.24 6.56
N PHE A 155 -7.57 3.66 5.30
CA PHE A 155 -6.46 4.50 4.86
C PHE A 155 -6.45 5.84 5.61
N ARG A 156 -7.62 6.49 5.74
CA ARG A 156 -7.76 7.74 6.51
C ARG A 156 -7.31 7.56 7.95
N LYS A 157 -7.79 6.51 8.62
CA LYS A 157 -7.38 6.17 10.00
C LYS A 157 -5.88 5.95 10.13
N LEU A 158 -5.25 5.27 9.17
CA LEU A 158 -3.80 5.04 9.20
C LEU A 158 -3.03 6.37 9.07
N ALA A 159 -3.42 7.24 8.15
CA ALA A 159 -2.82 8.57 8.02
C ALA A 159 -3.00 9.41 9.30
N GLU A 160 -4.20 9.39 9.89
CA GLU A 160 -4.46 10.08 11.16
C GLU A 160 -3.65 9.56 12.34
N ILE A 161 -3.42 8.24 12.43
CA ILE A 161 -2.58 7.64 13.49
C ILE A 161 -1.19 8.26 13.45
N PHE A 162 -0.58 8.34 12.27
CA PHE A 162 0.77 8.90 12.12
C PHE A 162 0.80 10.42 12.29
N HIS A 163 -0.19 11.13 11.73
CA HIS A 163 -0.31 12.57 11.92
C HIS A 163 -0.42 12.95 13.42
N LYS A 164 -1.32 12.31 14.17
CA LYS A 164 -1.45 12.48 15.64
C LYS A 164 -0.19 12.03 16.37
N GLY A 165 0.51 11.05 15.82
CA GLY A 165 1.82 10.61 16.25
C GLY A 165 2.95 11.61 15.94
N GLY A 166 2.69 12.78 15.36
CA GLY A 166 3.70 13.79 15.02
C GLY A 166 4.66 13.36 13.92
N TYR A 167 4.22 12.48 13.02
CA TYR A 167 4.98 12.04 11.86
C TYR A 167 4.93 13.07 10.74
N VAL A 168 5.94 13.05 9.88
CA VAL A 168 5.75 13.47 8.49
C VAL A 168 5.06 12.33 7.76
N THR A 169 3.82 12.54 7.36
CA THR A 169 2.98 11.53 6.70
C THR A 169 2.95 11.78 5.20
N LYS A 170 3.54 10.87 4.43
CA LYS A 170 3.59 10.94 2.97
C LYS A 170 2.75 9.84 2.33
N VAL A 171 2.12 10.14 1.20
CA VAL A 171 1.30 9.18 0.45
C VAL A 171 1.86 9.00 -0.96
N ALA A 172 2.11 7.75 -1.35
CA ALA A 172 2.51 7.39 -2.70
C ALA A 172 1.37 6.63 -3.39
N ILE A 173 0.71 7.28 -4.35
CA ILE A 173 -0.44 6.75 -5.09
C ILE A 173 0.03 6.10 -6.38
N LEU A 174 -0.21 4.80 -6.55
CA LEU A 174 0.00 4.12 -7.84
C LEU A 174 -1.21 4.30 -8.75
N ALA A 175 -1.08 5.17 -9.74
CA ALA A 175 -2.07 5.38 -10.77
C ALA A 175 -1.83 4.42 -11.95
N VAL A 176 -2.65 3.37 -12.00
CA VAL A 176 -2.54 2.31 -13.00
C VAL A 176 -3.92 2.07 -13.62
N PRO A 177 -4.04 1.98 -14.97
CA PRO A 177 -5.29 1.65 -15.64
C PRO A 177 -5.89 0.33 -15.16
N GLU A 178 -7.21 0.24 -15.17
CA GLU A 178 -7.97 -0.94 -14.70
C GLU A 178 -7.50 -2.23 -15.39
N ALA A 179 -7.36 -2.19 -16.72
CA ALA A 179 -6.97 -3.35 -17.51
C ALA A 179 -5.61 -3.89 -17.06
N LEU A 180 -4.63 -3.01 -16.86
CA LEU A 180 -3.27 -3.38 -16.46
C LEU A 180 -3.23 -3.98 -15.05
N SER A 181 -4.00 -3.44 -14.11
CA SER A 181 -4.04 -3.98 -12.74
C SER A 181 -4.81 -5.30 -12.65
N ARG A 182 -5.86 -5.50 -13.46
CA ARG A 182 -6.53 -6.81 -13.59
C ARG A 182 -5.60 -7.85 -14.21
N LEU A 183 -4.91 -7.50 -15.30
CA LEU A 183 -3.93 -8.36 -15.95
C LEU A 183 -2.82 -8.77 -14.98
N GLY A 184 -2.28 -7.82 -14.23
CA GLY A 184 -1.25 -8.09 -13.21
C GLY A 184 -1.73 -9.03 -12.08
N CYS A 185 -3.02 -9.05 -11.74
CA CYS A 185 -3.56 -10.00 -10.78
C CYS A 185 -3.54 -11.45 -11.32
N LEU A 186 -3.89 -11.62 -12.59
CA LEU A 186 -3.92 -12.92 -13.26
C LEU A 186 -2.51 -13.45 -13.51
N VAL A 187 -1.63 -12.64 -14.13
CA VAL A 187 -0.26 -13.00 -14.46
C VAL A 187 0.50 -13.45 -13.21
N ARG A 188 0.40 -12.67 -12.13
CA ARG A 188 1.04 -13.01 -10.85
C ARG A 188 0.59 -14.38 -10.32
N TYR A 189 -0.70 -14.69 -10.42
CA TYR A 189 -1.24 -15.96 -9.95
C TYR A 189 -0.80 -17.13 -10.84
N TRP A 190 -1.02 -17.03 -12.15
CA TRP A 190 -0.78 -18.13 -13.09
C TRP A 190 0.70 -18.40 -13.34
N ASN A 191 1.55 -17.37 -13.35
CA ASN A 191 3.01 -17.54 -13.40
C ASN A 191 3.63 -17.87 -12.03
N LYS A 192 2.83 -17.96 -10.96
CA LYS A 192 3.30 -18.22 -9.59
C LYS A 192 4.45 -17.30 -9.18
N LEU A 193 4.38 -16.03 -9.56
CA LEU A 193 5.44 -15.06 -9.24
C LEU A 193 5.60 -14.94 -7.71
N PRO A 194 6.80 -14.62 -7.19
CA PRO A 194 7.02 -14.53 -5.73
C PRO A 194 6.01 -13.63 -5.01
N GLU A 195 5.59 -12.54 -5.64
CA GLU A 195 4.60 -11.59 -5.12
C GLU A 195 3.20 -12.21 -4.96
N ALA A 196 2.93 -13.35 -5.59
CA ALA A 196 1.68 -14.11 -5.47
C ALA A 196 1.56 -14.81 -4.11
N GLY A 197 2.70 -15.10 -3.46
CA GLY A 197 2.82 -15.80 -2.17
C GLY A 197 3.51 -14.94 -1.11
N SER A 198 3.07 -13.69 -0.95
CA SER A 198 3.70 -12.71 -0.05
C SER A 198 3.89 -13.28 1.37
N ARG A 199 5.14 -13.27 1.87
CA ARG A 199 5.55 -13.67 3.23
C ARG A 199 4.88 -14.97 3.74
N GLY A 200 4.93 -16.03 2.93
CA GLY A 200 4.45 -17.38 3.34
C GLY A 200 2.95 -17.60 3.17
N LEU A 201 2.23 -16.67 2.56
CA LEU A 201 0.86 -16.88 2.12
C LEU A 201 0.80 -17.87 0.95
N PRO A 202 -0.24 -18.73 0.87
CA PRO A 202 -0.48 -19.53 -0.32
C PRO A 202 -0.81 -18.62 -1.52
N VAL A 203 -0.33 -19.04 -2.70
CA VAL A 203 -0.66 -18.39 -3.97
C VAL A 203 -2.17 -18.36 -4.15
N ARG A 204 -2.73 -17.16 -4.32
CA ARG A 204 -4.17 -16.95 -4.47
C ARG A 204 -4.50 -15.98 -5.57
N LEU A 205 -5.53 -16.31 -6.34
CA LEU A 205 -6.10 -15.38 -7.29
C LEU A 205 -6.90 -14.33 -6.53
N THR A 206 -6.64 -13.05 -6.82
CA THR A 206 -7.43 -11.96 -6.26
C THR A 206 -8.81 -11.95 -6.94
N PRO A 207 -9.92 -12.08 -6.20
CA PRO A 207 -11.24 -12.03 -6.81
C PRO A 207 -11.47 -10.67 -7.51
N ARG A 208 -12.09 -10.67 -8.70
CA ARG A 208 -12.39 -9.45 -9.46
C ARG A 208 -13.11 -8.40 -8.62
N ARG A 209 -14.11 -8.79 -7.83
CA ARG A 209 -14.81 -7.88 -6.91
C ARG A 209 -13.87 -7.16 -5.94
N VAL A 210 -12.84 -7.84 -5.40
CA VAL A 210 -11.86 -7.23 -4.49
C VAL A 210 -11.00 -6.22 -5.23
N HIS A 211 -10.62 -6.52 -6.48
CA HIS A 211 -9.95 -5.57 -7.35
C HIS A 211 -10.82 -4.33 -7.60
N ASP A 212 -12.07 -4.51 -8.01
CA ASP A 212 -12.95 -3.41 -8.39
C ASP A 212 -13.30 -2.50 -7.20
N GLU A 213 -13.49 -3.07 -6.02
CA GLU A 213 -13.64 -2.33 -4.76
C GLU A 213 -12.37 -1.52 -4.44
N SER A 214 -11.18 -2.10 -4.62
CA SER A 214 -9.89 -1.43 -4.42
C SER A 214 -9.65 -0.32 -5.45
N TYR A 215 -10.05 -0.54 -6.71
CA TYR A 215 -9.92 0.42 -7.80
C TYR A 215 -10.75 1.67 -7.57
N ARG A 216 -12.01 1.49 -7.12
CA ARG A 216 -12.90 2.58 -6.70
C ARG A 216 -12.41 3.25 -5.42
N GLY A 217 -12.03 2.47 -4.41
CA GLY A 217 -11.61 3.04 -3.12
C GLY A 217 -10.30 3.83 -3.19
N LEU A 218 -9.38 3.51 -4.11
CA LEU A 218 -8.20 4.36 -4.36
C LEU A 218 -8.59 5.78 -4.82
N ARG A 219 -9.66 5.90 -5.61
CA ARG A 219 -10.17 7.19 -6.07
C ARG A 219 -10.67 8.03 -4.89
N GLU A 220 -11.41 7.40 -3.97
CA GLU A 220 -11.88 8.05 -2.74
C GLU A 220 -10.72 8.44 -1.81
N ALA A 221 -9.66 7.63 -1.76
CA ALA A 221 -8.44 7.97 -1.03
C ALA A 221 -7.73 9.18 -1.64
N ALA A 222 -7.57 9.23 -2.97
CA ALA A 222 -6.94 10.36 -3.65
C ALA A 222 -7.76 11.65 -3.51
N ARG A 223 -9.10 11.56 -3.58
CA ARG A 223 -10.00 12.68 -3.30
C ARG A 223 -9.78 13.24 -1.90
N TRP A 224 -9.80 12.36 -0.90
CA TRP A 224 -9.63 12.77 0.50
C TRP A 224 -8.26 13.42 0.76
N VAL A 225 -7.20 13.03 0.05
CA VAL A 225 -5.89 13.70 0.14
C VAL A 225 -5.96 15.15 -0.35
N ASP A 226 -6.72 15.41 -1.41
CA ASP A 226 -6.87 16.75 -1.98
C ASP A 226 -7.80 17.64 -1.13
N ASP A 227 -8.79 17.06 -0.46
CA ASP A 227 -9.78 17.77 0.38
C ASP A 227 -9.16 18.34 1.67
N ASP A 228 -9.83 19.31 2.28
CA ASP A 228 -9.43 19.91 3.58
C ASP A 228 -9.43 18.88 4.73
N GLU A 229 -10.25 17.82 4.64
CA GLU A 229 -10.22 16.70 5.60
C GLU A 229 -8.89 15.89 5.54
N GLY A 230 -8.10 16.07 4.49
CA GLY A 230 -6.80 15.43 4.24
C GLY A 230 -5.60 16.07 4.94
N GLU A 231 -5.81 16.91 5.96
CA GLU A 231 -4.75 17.58 6.73
C GLU A 231 -3.72 16.63 7.38
N ALA A 232 -4.06 15.35 7.52
CA ALA A 232 -3.16 14.34 8.02
C ALA A 232 -2.03 13.96 7.03
N VAL A 233 -2.07 14.45 5.79
CA VAL A 233 -1.06 14.17 4.75
C VAL A 233 -0.21 15.41 4.50
N ASP A 234 1.10 15.27 4.70
CA ASP A 234 2.08 16.33 4.53
C ASP A 234 2.67 16.35 3.11
N ALA A 235 2.75 15.21 2.43
CA ALA A 235 3.17 15.15 1.03
C ALA A 235 2.49 14.02 0.26
N VAL A 236 2.29 14.22 -1.04
CA VAL A 236 1.72 13.21 -1.93
C VAL A 236 2.51 13.13 -3.23
N VAL A 237 2.70 11.92 -3.72
CA VAL A 237 3.17 11.66 -5.08
C VAL A 237 2.22 10.68 -5.77
N VAL A 238 1.89 10.96 -7.02
CA VAL A 238 1.14 10.06 -7.91
C VAL A 238 2.11 9.53 -8.94
N VAL A 239 2.30 8.22 -8.96
CA VAL A 239 3.23 7.53 -9.86
C VAL A 239 2.50 6.49 -10.70
N ARG A 240 2.95 6.30 -11.93
CA ARG A 240 2.56 5.15 -12.76
C ARG A 240 3.52 3.98 -12.57
N ARG A 241 3.25 2.84 -13.22
CA ARG A 241 4.21 1.72 -13.28
C ARG A 241 5.55 2.21 -13.87
N GLY A 242 6.66 1.66 -13.37
CA GLY A 242 8.00 2.18 -13.67
C GLY A 242 8.40 3.37 -12.79
N ASN A 243 7.59 3.71 -11.79
CA ASN A 243 7.84 4.76 -10.80
C ASN A 243 8.01 6.15 -11.43
N LEU A 244 7.35 6.41 -12.56
CA LEU A 244 7.36 7.72 -13.21
C LEU A 244 6.30 8.63 -12.57
N VAL A 245 6.66 9.87 -12.26
CA VAL A 245 5.86 10.81 -11.47
C VAL A 245 4.90 11.58 -12.37
N GLY A 246 3.59 11.38 -12.19
CA GLY A 246 2.55 12.16 -12.86
C GLY A 246 2.13 13.41 -12.09
N TYR A 247 2.36 13.43 -10.77
CA TYR A 247 2.07 14.58 -9.91
C TYR A 247 2.79 14.44 -8.57
N GLY A 248 3.20 15.57 -7.99
CA GLY A 248 3.78 15.64 -6.66
C GLY A 248 3.48 16.98 -6.01
N ASN A 249 3.11 16.96 -4.74
CA ASN A 249 2.81 18.15 -3.95
C ASN A 249 3.15 17.90 -2.48
N GLU A 250 3.35 18.99 -1.74
CA GLU A 250 3.64 18.97 -0.31
C GLU A 250 2.96 20.14 0.38
N ARG A 251 2.71 20.00 1.68
CA ARG A 251 2.18 21.06 2.51
C ARG A 251 3.32 21.82 3.19
N VAL A 252 3.16 23.13 3.25
CA VAL A 252 4.02 24.04 4.00
C VAL A 252 3.24 24.67 5.14
N GLU A 253 3.91 24.90 6.26
CA GLU A 253 3.34 25.69 7.35
C GLU A 253 3.29 27.16 6.97
N LEU A 254 2.24 27.84 7.40
CA LEU A 254 1.98 29.26 7.23
C LEU A 254 2.36 30.02 8.51
N ASP A 255 2.52 31.34 8.38
CA ASP A 255 2.86 32.23 9.51
C ASP A 255 1.80 32.22 10.63
N ASP A 256 0.55 31.88 10.29
CA ASP A 256 -0.58 31.76 11.24
C ASP A 256 -0.68 30.39 11.91
N GLY A 257 0.26 29.48 11.64
CA GLY A 257 0.26 28.10 12.14
C GLY A 257 -0.61 27.14 11.33
N GLY A 258 -1.29 27.62 10.28
CA GLY A 258 -2.00 26.79 9.31
C GLY A 258 -1.06 26.01 8.39
N ARG A 259 -1.61 25.10 7.60
CA ARG A 259 -0.86 24.34 6.57
C ARG A 259 -1.59 24.41 5.23
N LYS A 260 -0.87 24.71 4.16
CA LYS A 260 -1.42 24.70 2.80
C LYS A 260 -0.54 23.90 1.85
N TRP A 261 -1.17 23.35 0.81
CA TRP A 261 -0.42 22.79 -0.31
C TRP A 261 0.39 23.88 -1.03
N VAL A 262 1.58 23.53 -1.52
CA VAL A 262 2.43 24.42 -2.33
C VAL A 262 1.81 24.68 -3.69
N LYS A 263 1.24 23.63 -4.31
CA LYS A 263 0.51 23.69 -5.58
C LYS A 263 -0.98 23.47 -5.32
N GLU A 264 -1.83 23.79 -6.29
CA GLU A 264 -3.25 23.40 -6.24
C GLU A 264 -3.39 21.89 -6.01
N PRO A 265 -4.29 21.45 -5.10
CA PRO A 265 -4.59 20.03 -4.91
C PRO A 265 -5.00 19.37 -6.24
N GLY A 266 -4.55 18.15 -6.48
CA GLY A 266 -4.61 17.54 -7.81
C GLY A 266 -4.24 16.06 -7.87
N ALA A 267 -4.13 15.37 -6.74
CA ALA A 267 -3.82 13.95 -6.68
C ALA A 267 -4.90 13.10 -7.36
N LEU A 268 -6.19 13.41 -7.14
CA LEU A 268 -7.31 12.74 -7.80
C LEU A 268 -7.28 12.94 -9.31
N ARG A 269 -7.08 14.19 -9.74
CA ARG A 269 -7.01 14.52 -11.18
C ARG A 269 -5.86 13.78 -11.86
N ALA A 270 -4.68 13.76 -11.24
CA ALA A 270 -3.52 13.05 -11.76
C ALA A 270 -3.78 11.53 -11.83
N LEU A 271 -4.42 10.95 -10.80
CA LEU A 271 -4.83 9.55 -10.81
C LEU A 271 -5.78 9.22 -11.97
N GLU A 272 -6.79 10.06 -12.21
CA GLU A 272 -7.76 9.86 -13.29
C GLU A 272 -7.10 10.00 -14.68
N ILE A 273 -6.20 10.97 -14.83
CA ILE A 273 -5.40 11.16 -16.04
C ILE A 273 -4.56 9.92 -16.36
N GLU A 274 -3.78 9.44 -15.39
CA GLU A 274 -2.88 8.29 -15.60
C GLU A 274 -3.64 6.97 -15.79
N ARG A 275 -4.89 6.88 -15.31
CA ARG A 275 -5.78 5.74 -15.58
C ARG A 275 -6.38 5.75 -16.98
N ALA A 276 -6.59 6.94 -17.56
CA ALA A 276 -7.28 7.12 -18.84
C ALA A 276 -6.32 7.31 -20.03
N ARG A 277 -5.07 7.68 -19.79
CA ARG A 277 -4.11 7.98 -20.85
C ARG A 277 -3.86 6.80 -21.79
N LYS A 278 -3.46 7.12 -23.02
CA LYS A 278 -2.94 6.12 -23.96
C LYS A 278 -1.75 5.37 -23.35
N LEU A 279 -1.73 4.06 -23.57
CA LEU A 279 -0.59 3.22 -23.21
C LEU A 279 0.62 3.61 -24.07
N SER A 280 1.79 3.61 -23.46
CA SER A 280 3.07 3.69 -24.17
C SER A 280 3.32 2.42 -24.99
N GLU A 281 4.21 2.48 -25.97
CA GLU A 281 4.59 1.30 -26.78
C GLU A 281 5.15 0.16 -25.91
N GLU A 282 5.90 0.50 -24.87
CA GLU A 282 6.39 -0.45 -23.88
C GLU A 282 5.24 -1.15 -23.12
N GLU A 283 4.25 -0.38 -22.67
CA GLU A 283 3.09 -0.94 -21.97
C GLU A 283 2.23 -1.82 -22.88
N LYS A 284 2.05 -1.44 -24.15
CA LYS A 284 1.35 -2.27 -25.13
C LYS A 284 2.05 -3.59 -25.33
N ARG A 285 3.38 -3.58 -25.50
CA ARG A 285 4.18 -4.81 -25.67
C ARG A 285 4.04 -5.72 -24.44
N ILE A 286 4.17 -5.17 -23.22
CA ILE A 286 4.00 -5.94 -21.99
C ILE A 286 2.58 -6.53 -21.90
N VAL A 287 1.55 -5.77 -22.28
CA VAL A 287 0.16 -6.26 -22.30
C VAL A 287 0.01 -7.44 -23.26
N GLU A 288 0.54 -7.33 -24.48
CA GLU A 288 0.49 -8.41 -25.47
C GLU A 288 1.19 -9.68 -24.94
N GLU A 289 2.41 -9.54 -24.41
CA GLU A 289 3.17 -10.62 -23.79
C GLU A 289 2.40 -11.30 -22.64
N ASP A 290 1.84 -10.51 -21.73
CA ASP A 290 1.08 -11.00 -20.58
C ASP A 290 -0.23 -11.71 -21.01
N LEU A 291 -0.93 -11.19 -22.02
CA LEU A 291 -2.15 -11.81 -22.55
C LEU A 291 -1.84 -13.13 -23.27
N GLU A 292 -0.75 -13.20 -24.03
CA GLU A 292 -0.29 -14.46 -24.63
C GLU A 292 0.02 -15.52 -23.59
N VAL A 293 0.68 -15.14 -22.50
CA VAL A 293 0.97 -16.05 -21.39
C VAL A 293 -0.34 -16.61 -20.80
N LEU A 294 -1.34 -15.76 -20.59
CA LEU A 294 -2.62 -16.19 -20.05
C LEU A 294 -3.42 -17.08 -21.01
N ARG A 295 -3.41 -16.79 -22.32
CA ARG A 295 -4.04 -17.65 -23.34
C ARG A 295 -3.44 -19.06 -23.39
N ARG A 296 -2.15 -19.20 -23.04
CA ARG A 296 -1.48 -20.52 -22.95
C ARG A 296 -1.91 -21.36 -21.75
N VAL A 297 -2.64 -20.79 -20.78
CA VAL A 297 -3.13 -21.54 -19.60
C VAL A 297 -4.16 -22.59 -20.00
N GLY A 298 -5.02 -22.29 -20.99
CA GLY A 298 -6.05 -23.21 -21.48
C GLY A 298 -7.20 -23.49 -20.50
N ASP A 299 -7.46 -22.57 -19.56
CA ASP A 299 -8.63 -22.61 -18.67
C ASP A 299 -9.70 -21.65 -19.22
N PRO A 300 -10.91 -22.12 -19.56
CA PRO A 300 -11.97 -21.28 -20.13
C PRO A 300 -12.31 -20.04 -19.29
N LYS A 301 -12.16 -20.12 -17.96
CA LYS A 301 -12.40 -18.96 -17.07
C LYS A 301 -11.33 -17.89 -17.21
N VAL A 302 -10.10 -18.30 -17.54
CA VAL A 302 -9.00 -17.37 -17.82
C VAL A 302 -9.22 -16.72 -19.18
N ASP A 303 -9.68 -17.48 -20.17
CA ASP A 303 -10.00 -16.96 -21.50
C ASP A 303 -11.11 -15.89 -21.43
N GLU A 304 -12.17 -16.12 -20.66
CA GLU A 304 -13.21 -15.11 -20.40
C GLU A 304 -12.65 -13.82 -19.77
N GLU A 305 -11.73 -13.94 -18.81
CA GLU A 305 -11.08 -12.79 -18.20
C GLU A 305 -10.13 -12.07 -19.15
N VAL A 306 -9.42 -12.81 -20.02
CA VAL A 306 -8.54 -12.28 -21.07
C VAL A 306 -9.33 -11.44 -22.06
N GLU A 307 -10.46 -11.94 -22.57
CA GLU A 307 -11.33 -11.19 -23.50
C GLU A 307 -11.89 -9.91 -22.85
N ALA A 308 -12.32 -10.01 -21.58
CA ALA A 308 -12.78 -8.86 -20.83
C ALA A 308 -11.66 -7.81 -20.60
N ILE A 309 -10.42 -8.25 -20.38
CA ILE A 309 -9.27 -7.35 -20.23
C ILE A 309 -8.89 -6.74 -21.58
N GLN A 310 -8.87 -7.50 -22.67
CA GLN A 310 -8.61 -6.99 -24.02
C GLN A 310 -9.58 -5.86 -24.38
N THR A 311 -10.88 -6.07 -24.12
CA THR A 311 -11.90 -5.01 -24.31
C THR A 311 -11.58 -3.73 -23.53
N LEU A 312 -11.09 -3.86 -22.29
CA LEU A 312 -10.68 -2.71 -21.49
C LEU A 312 -9.42 -2.04 -22.08
N VAL A 313 -8.42 -2.83 -22.50
CA VAL A 313 -7.19 -2.32 -23.14
C VAL A 313 -7.52 -1.53 -24.40
N ASP A 314 -8.38 -2.06 -25.26
CA ASP A 314 -8.78 -1.43 -26.52
C ASP A 314 -9.52 -0.10 -26.30
N GLY A 315 -10.18 0.03 -25.15
CA GLY A 315 -10.83 1.27 -24.71
C GLY A 315 -9.89 2.33 -24.10
N ILE A 316 -8.65 1.97 -23.72
CA ILE A 316 -7.73 2.91 -23.07
C ILE A 316 -7.31 4.01 -24.05
N GLY A 317 -7.47 5.27 -23.62
CA GLY A 317 -7.10 6.43 -24.42
C GLY A 317 -8.01 6.72 -25.61
N VAL A 318 -9.12 5.98 -25.78
CA VAL A 318 -10.15 6.29 -26.78
C VAL A 318 -10.79 7.64 -26.44
N GLY A 319 -10.83 8.55 -27.42
CA GLY A 319 -11.33 9.92 -27.23
C GLY A 319 -10.37 10.89 -26.55
N PHE A 320 -9.18 10.43 -26.11
CA PHE A 320 -8.15 11.32 -25.59
C PHE A 320 -7.32 11.93 -26.73
N LEU A 321 -7.45 13.24 -26.92
CA LEU A 321 -6.78 14.01 -27.98
C LEU A 321 -5.52 14.75 -27.52
N GLY A 322 -5.13 14.65 -26.24
CA GLY A 322 -3.94 15.31 -25.71
C GLY A 322 -2.66 14.49 -25.91
N THR A 323 -1.53 15.16 -25.71
CA THR A 323 -0.22 14.54 -25.46
C THR A 323 0.11 14.69 -23.97
N PHE A 324 0.73 13.67 -23.38
CA PHE A 324 1.26 13.76 -22.02
C PHE A 324 2.73 14.12 -22.10
N SER A 325 3.19 14.98 -21.18
CA SER A 325 4.61 15.27 -21.03
C SER A 325 5.38 14.00 -20.70
N ASP A 326 6.65 13.97 -21.11
CA ASP A 326 7.58 12.98 -20.57
C ASP A 326 7.64 13.14 -19.05
N LEU A 327 7.49 12.01 -18.35
CA LEU A 327 7.50 11.97 -16.89
C LEU A 327 8.87 11.53 -16.42
N GLU A 328 9.34 12.13 -15.34
CA GLU A 328 10.60 11.78 -14.71
C GLU A 328 10.41 10.62 -13.72
N PRO A 329 11.43 9.77 -13.52
CA PRO A 329 11.44 8.81 -12.43
C PRO A 329 11.33 9.49 -11.07
N LEU A 330 10.65 8.84 -10.13
CA LEU A 330 10.58 9.26 -8.74
C LEU A 330 11.98 9.33 -8.15
N ASP A 331 12.41 10.52 -7.77
CA ASP A 331 13.51 10.69 -6.83
C ASP A 331 13.04 10.26 -5.44
N ALA A 332 13.32 9.00 -5.11
CA ALA A 332 12.95 8.39 -3.85
C ALA A 332 13.63 9.05 -2.66
N ASP A 333 14.88 9.47 -2.84
CA ASP A 333 15.70 10.03 -1.77
C ASP A 333 15.24 11.45 -1.44
N GLU A 334 14.94 12.27 -2.45
CA GLU A 334 14.30 13.57 -2.27
C GLU A 334 12.90 13.42 -1.65
N PHE A 335 12.06 12.52 -2.19
CA PHE A 335 10.72 12.29 -1.65
C PHE A 335 10.74 11.79 -0.22
N VAL A 336 11.77 11.06 0.22
CA VAL A 336 11.96 10.67 1.63
C VAL A 336 12.43 11.87 2.46
N ARG A 337 13.45 12.60 2.00
CA ARG A 337 14.14 13.66 2.76
C ARG A 337 13.29 14.92 2.98
N SER A 338 12.43 15.27 2.04
CA SER A 338 11.65 16.52 2.10
C SER A 338 10.85 16.64 3.41
N GLY A 339 10.87 17.80 4.06
CA GLY A 339 10.12 18.02 5.30
C GLY A 339 10.60 17.26 6.55
N LEU A 340 11.69 16.47 6.47
CA LEU A 340 12.33 15.84 7.63
C LEU A 340 13.41 16.70 8.30
N GLU A 341 13.68 17.90 7.77
CA GLU A 341 14.68 18.82 8.32
C GLU A 341 14.29 19.26 9.75
N GLU A 342 15.28 19.29 10.65
CA GLU A 342 15.09 19.73 12.04
C GLU A 342 14.64 21.20 12.03
N ARG A 343 13.48 21.48 12.62
CA ARG A 343 13.08 22.84 13.01
C ARG A 343 13.55 23.14 14.42
#